data_AF-A0A497JP99-F1
#
_entry.id   AF-A0A497JP99-F1
#
_cell.length_a   1.000
_cell.length_b   1.000
_cell.length_c   1.000
_cell.angle_alpha   90.00
_cell.angle_beta   90.00
_cell.angle_gamma   90.00
#
_symmetry.space_group_name_H-M   'P 1'
#
loop_
_entity.id
_entity.type
_entity.pdbx_description
1 polymer ?
#
loop_
_entity_poly.entity_id
_entity_poly.type
_entity_poly.pdbx_seq_one_letter_code
_entity_poly.pdbx_strand_id
1 'polypeptide(L)'
;MGEHEEWKGFYNLPPSEFYPVFKRREWFRILLGEDLVLIPFLTDYEPIKMENYEDEEWEYMGEIITIWKGTKSRVRLVIFRRR
;
A
#
# COMPACT_ATOMS: atom_id res chain seq x y z
N MET A 1 0.13 3.65 -19.50
CA MET A 1 1.26 3.14 -18.71
C MET A 1 1.47 4.16 -17.63
N GLY A 2 0.99 3.89 -16.42
CA GLY A 2 1.20 4.80 -15.29
C GLY A 2 2.67 4.73 -14.90
N GLU A 3 3.27 5.88 -14.62
CA GLU A 3 4.62 5.97 -14.08
C GLU A 3 4.62 5.22 -12.74
N HIS A 4 5.38 4.12 -12.69
CA HIS A 4 5.56 3.38 -11.46
C HIS A 4 6.72 4.01 -10.71
N GLU A 5 6.42 4.64 -9.59
CA GLU A 5 7.45 5.21 -8.72
C GLU A 5 8.05 4.08 -7.87
N GLU A 6 9.36 4.08 -7.69
CA GLU A 6 10.04 3.18 -6.75
C GLU A 6 10.21 3.89 -5.42
N TRP A 7 9.75 3.28 -4.32
CA TRP A 7 9.94 3.79 -2.96
C TRP A 7 10.79 2.81 -2.17
N LYS A 8 12.01 3.23 -1.78
CA LYS A 8 12.97 2.40 -1.02
C LYS A 8 13.21 1.00 -1.62
N GLY A 9 13.22 0.90 -2.95
CA GLY A 9 13.39 -0.36 -3.69
C GLY A 9 12.13 -1.21 -3.82
N PHE A 10 10.98 -0.69 -3.38
CA PHE A 10 9.67 -1.32 -3.56
C PHE A 10 8.87 -0.63 -4.65
N TYR A 11 8.03 -1.42 -5.29
CA TYR A 11 7.11 -0.96 -6.31
C TYR A 11 5.95 -0.20 -5.66
N ASN A 12 5.91 1.11 -5.84
CA ASN A 12 4.82 1.95 -5.37
C ASN A 12 3.74 2.05 -6.46
N LEU A 13 2.49 1.82 -6.07
CA LEU A 13 1.35 1.93 -6.97
C LEU A 13 0.36 3.00 -6.50
N PRO A 14 -0.27 3.73 -7.44
CA PRO A 14 -1.25 4.72 -7.05
C PRO A 14 -2.50 4.06 -6.45
N PRO A 15 -3.25 4.74 -5.57
CA PRO A 15 -4.47 4.21 -4.97
C PRO A 15 -5.50 3.73 -5.98
N SER A 16 -5.52 4.33 -7.18
CA SER A 16 -6.39 3.95 -8.29
C SER A 16 -6.20 2.52 -8.76
N GLU A 17 -5.06 1.88 -8.48
CA GLU A 17 -4.76 0.49 -8.85
C GLU A 17 -5.42 -0.52 -7.91
N PHE A 18 -6.00 -0.11 -6.79
CA PHE A 18 -6.55 -1.02 -5.80
C PHE A 18 -8.07 -0.89 -5.69
N TYR A 19 -8.74 -1.99 -5.36
CA TYR A 19 -10.16 -1.95 -5.01
C TYR A 19 -10.31 -1.72 -3.50
N PRO A 20 -10.98 -0.65 -3.04
CA PRO A 20 -11.28 -0.48 -1.62
C PRO A 20 -12.45 -1.41 -1.21
N VAL A 21 -12.21 -2.73 -1.18
CA VAL A 21 -13.26 -3.74 -0.96
C VAL A 21 -13.59 -3.91 0.52
N PHE A 22 -12.69 -3.55 1.43
CA PHE A 22 -12.83 -3.94 2.84
C PHE A 22 -13.53 -2.88 3.70
N LYS A 23 -14.59 -3.35 4.39
CA LYS A 23 -15.58 -2.60 5.18
C LYS A 23 -15.06 -1.81 6.41
N ARG A 24 -13.75 -1.73 6.63
CA ARG A 24 -13.22 -0.93 7.74
C ARG A 24 -13.11 0.53 7.30
N ARG A 25 -13.99 1.37 7.84
CA ARG A 25 -14.09 2.81 7.55
C ARG A 25 -12.75 3.55 7.64
N GLU A 26 -11.85 3.08 8.49
CA GLU A 26 -10.51 3.64 8.70
C GLU A 26 -9.63 3.53 7.46
N TRP A 27 -9.49 2.33 6.90
CA TRP A 27 -8.66 2.07 5.71
C TRP A 27 -9.18 2.74 4.45
N PHE A 28 -10.50 2.83 4.30
CA PHE A 28 -11.10 3.56 3.20
C PHE A 28 -10.65 5.03 3.16
N ARG A 29 -10.58 5.69 4.33
CA ARG A 29 -10.12 7.08 4.42
C ARG A 29 -8.64 7.20 4.12
N ILE A 30 -7.83 6.26 4.62
CA ILE A 30 -6.38 6.27 4.39
C ILE A 30 -6.09 6.14 2.89
N LEU A 31 -6.69 5.17 2.19
CA LEU A 31 -6.48 4.96 0.75
C LEU A 31 -6.93 6.13 -0.14
N LEU A 32 -7.77 7.02 0.37
CA LEU A 32 -8.18 8.24 -0.33
C LEU A 32 -7.30 9.45 0.01
N GLY A 33 -6.32 9.29 0.90
CA GLY A 33 -5.36 10.34 1.21
C GLY A 33 -4.47 10.67 0.01
N GLU A 34 -4.12 11.93 -0.10
CA GLU A 34 -2.99 12.38 -0.92
C GLU A 34 -1.69 12.04 -0.16
N ASP A 35 -0.59 11.79 -0.89
CA ASP A 35 0.72 11.41 -0.33
C ASP A 35 0.77 10.04 0.39
N LEU A 36 0.46 8.97 -0.34
CA LEU A 36 0.59 7.59 0.11
C LEU A 36 1.65 6.82 -0.66
N VAL A 37 2.30 5.90 0.03
CA VAL A 37 3.05 4.81 -0.59
C VAL A 37 2.30 3.51 -0.36
N LEU A 38 1.97 2.83 -1.44
CA LEU A 38 1.18 1.61 -1.45
C LEU A 38 1.95 0.50 -2.14
N ILE A 39 2.37 -0.50 -1.35
CA ILE A 39 3.24 -1.57 -1.82
C ILE A 39 2.47 -2.89 -1.82
N PRO A 40 2.17 -3.47 -2.99
CA PRO A 40 1.47 -4.74 -3.08
C PRO A 40 2.43 -5.91 -2.89
N PHE A 41 2.10 -6.80 -1.96
CA PHE A 41 2.76 -8.09 -1.78
C PHE A 41 1.78 -9.22 -2.07
N LEU A 42 2.31 -10.35 -2.52
CA LEU A 42 1.52 -11.59 -2.55
C LEU A 42 1.10 -11.96 -1.13
N THR A 43 -0.06 -12.60 -0.99
CA THR A 43 -0.64 -12.86 0.33
C THR A 43 0.17 -13.82 1.20
N ASP A 44 1.02 -14.62 0.57
CA ASP A 44 1.95 -15.59 1.15
C ASP A 44 3.34 -15.01 1.47
N TYR A 45 3.55 -13.71 1.21
CA TYR A 45 4.83 -13.06 1.50
C TYR A 45 5.12 -13.04 3.02
N GLU A 46 6.30 -13.54 3.39
CA GLU A 46 6.82 -13.57 4.76
C GLU A 46 7.24 -12.17 5.25
N PRO A 47 7.21 -11.91 6.56
CA PRO A 47 7.33 -10.55 7.07
C PRO A 47 8.77 -10.02 6.97
N ILE A 48 9.00 -9.15 5.99
CA ILE A 48 9.88 -8.00 6.20
C ILE A 48 9.16 -7.08 7.21
N LYS A 49 9.86 -6.63 8.25
CA LYS A 49 9.31 -5.67 9.22
C LYS A 49 9.19 -4.30 8.58
N MET A 50 8.01 -3.98 8.04
CA MET A 50 7.74 -2.72 7.34
C MET A 50 7.95 -1.50 8.25
N GLU A 51 7.76 -1.66 9.56
CA GLU A 51 8.06 -0.66 10.59
C GLU A 51 9.53 -0.17 10.52
N ASN A 52 10.47 -1.00 10.06
CA ASN A 52 11.88 -0.59 9.91
C ASN A 52 12.09 0.42 8.77
N TYR A 53 11.10 0.61 7.90
CA TYR A 53 11.12 1.58 6.80
C TYR A 53 10.40 2.88 7.16
N GLU A 54 9.93 3.04 8.39
CA GLU A 54 9.45 4.33 8.88
C GLU A 54 10.62 5.31 9.08
N ASP A 55 10.38 6.59 8.84
CA ASP A 55 11.37 7.66 9.05
C ASP A 55 10.69 8.99 9.43
N GLU A 56 11.43 10.10 9.33
CA GLU A 56 10.92 11.44 9.64
C GLU A 56 9.86 11.93 8.65
N GLU A 57 9.80 11.36 7.46
CA GLU A 57 8.88 11.74 6.39
C GLU A 57 7.71 10.76 6.24
N TRP A 58 7.94 9.46 6.40
CA TRP A 58 6.94 8.40 6.15
C TRP A 58 6.63 7.58 7.40
N GLU A 59 5.34 7.47 7.72
CA GLU A 59 4.78 6.70 8.84
C GLU A 59 4.11 5.42 8.31
N TYR A 60 4.36 4.28 8.96
CA TYR A 60 3.73 3.01 8.62
C TYR A 60 2.31 2.98 9.18
N MET A 61 1.32 2.98 8.29
CA MET A 61 -0.09 2.96 8.68
C MET A 61 -0.59 1.55 8.99
N GLY A 62 0.10 0.54 8.46
CA GLY A 62 -0.27 -0.88 8.59
C GLY A 62 -0.48 -1.57 7.24
N GLU A 63 -1.19 -2.69 7.27
CA GLU A 63 -1.43 -3.56 6.11
C GLU A 63 -2.89 -3.95 5.96
N ILE A 64 -3.34 -4.06 4.72
CA ILE A 64 -4.68 -4.56 4.40
C ILE A 64 -4.60 -5.62 3.31
N ILE A 65 -5.58 -6.51 3.31
CA ILE A 65 -5.82 -7.35 2.14
C ILE A 65 -6.67 -6.55 1.16
N THR A 66 -6.34 -6.60 -0.12
CA THR A 66 -7.11 -5.94 -1.19
C THR A 66 -6.99 -6.71 -2.51
N ILE A 67 -7.62 -6.21 -3.57
CA ILE A 67 -7.45 -6.72 -4.94
C ILE A 67 -6.71 -5.66 -5.76
N TRP A 68 -5.59 -6.07 -6.37
CA TRP A 68 -4.87 -5.23 -7.34
C TRP A 68 -5.53 -5.36 -8.71
N LYS A 69 -5.95 -4.23 -9.32
CA LYS A 69 -6.64 -4.16 -10.60
C LYS A 69 -5.82 -4.67 -11.77
N GLY A 70 -4.52 -4.34 -11.81
CA GLY A 70 -3.63 -4.75 -12.90
C GLY A 70 -3.54 -6.26 -13.08
N THR A 71 -3.55 -7.01 -11.98
CA THR A 71 -3.43 -8.49 -11.99
C THR A 71 -4.73 -9.22 -11.66
N LYS A 72 -5.74 -8.52 -11.13
CA LYS A 72 -6.96 -9.08 -10.53
C LYS A 72 -6.69 -10.08 -9.39
N SER A 73 -5.49 -10.03 -8.81
CA SER A 73 -5.09 -10.91 -7.72
C SER A 73 -5.35 -10.27 -6.36
N ARG A 74 -5.63 -11.12 -5.37
CA ARG A 74 -5.67 -10.72 -3.98
C ARG A 74 -4.23 -10.47 -3.51
N VAL A 75 -3.98 -9.31 -2.91
CA VAL A 75 -2.66 -8.88 -2.43
C VAL A 75 -2.77 -8.37 -1.00
N ARG A 76 -1.66 -8.45 -0.26
CA ARG A 76 -1.45 -7.71 0.98
C ARG A 76 -0.84 -6.37 0.62
N LEU A 77 -1.59 -5.30 0.83
CA LEU A 77 -1.17 -3.93 0.56
C LEU A 77 -0.61 -3.31 1.84
N VAL A 78 0.67 -2.97 1.80
CA VAL A 78 1.38 -2.23 2.83
C VAL A 78 1.21 -0.75 2.54
N ILE A 79 0.94 0.05 3.58
CA ILE A 79 0.57 1.46 3.44
C ILE A 79 1.50 2.30 4.30
N PHE A 80 2.16 3.28 3.68
CA PHE A 80 2.79 4.38 4.37
C PHE A 80 2.10 5.69 4.01
N ARG A 81 2.10 6.62 4.95
CA ARG A 81 1.59 7.97 4.78
C ARG A 81 2.68 8.98 5.09
N ARG A 82 2.71 10.08 4.35
CA ARG A 82 3.58 11.20 4.67
C ARG A 82 3.13 11.91 5.96
N ARG A 83 4.08 12.22 6.84
CA ARG A 83 3.86 12.97 8.09
C ARG A 83 3.45 14.42 7.85
#